data_AF-A0A7C5MG82-F1
#
_entry.id   AF-A0A7C5MG82-F1
#
_cell.length_a   1.000
_cell.length_b   1.000
_cell.length_c   1.000
_cell.angle_alpha   90.00
_cell.angle_beta   90.00
_cell.angle_gamma   90.00
#
_symmetry.space_group_name_H-M   'P 1'
#
loop_
_entity.id
_entity.type
_entity.pdbx_description
1 polymer ?
#
loop_
_entity_poly.entity_id
_entity_poly.type
_entity_poly.pdbx_seq_one_letter_code
_entity_poly.pdbx_strand_id
1 'polypeptide(L)'
;MKYGDLVQFDPIESVVQLRDAGELDAARRLVETYVVSEQMSERLVTLVIPHLQLDQPADNRGLLVVGNYGTGKSHLMSVISAIAENAELLQYLNDQAVAKAAQRIAGRFKVVRTEIGATTMSLRDIIVGELEEQLQEMGVSYSFPPMDQVPNNKRCFEEMMGHFHREYPDHGLLLVVDELLDYLRSRTDQPLIQDLNFLREI
;
A
#
# COMPACT_ATOMS: atom_id res chain seq x y z
N MET A 1 7.00 -6.18 -44.73
CA MET A 1 7.10 -5.41 -43.48
C MET A 1 5.89 -5.79 -42.64
N LYS A 2 6.07 -6.47 -41.52
CA LYS A 2 4.93 -6.91 -40.70
C LYS A 2 4.64 -5.82 -39.65
N TYR A 3 3.38 -5.61 -39.32
CA TYR A 3 2.97 -4.61 -38.32
C TYR A 3 3.65 -4.81 -36.95
N GLY A 4 4.00 -6.04 -36.60
CA GLY A 4 4.76 -6.37 -35.38
C GLY A 4 6.23 -5.91 -35.37
N ASP A 5 6.77 -5.48 -36.51
CA ASP A 5 8.13 -4.92 -36.61
C ASP A 5 8.15 -3.40 -36.33
N LEU A 6 6.96 -2.77 -36.20
CA LEU A 6 6.78 -1.32 -35.99
C LEU A 6 6.20 -0.99 -34.61
N VAL A 7 5.50 -1.95 -33.99
CA VAL A 7 4.85 -1.77 -32.69
C VAL A 7 5.06 -3.05 -31.87
N GLN A 8 5.95 -2.99 -30.88
CA GLN A 8 5.98 -3.96 -29.79
C GLN A 8 4.84 -3.60 -28.83
N PHE A 9 3.83 -4.45 -28.78
CA PHE A 9 2.83 -4.40 -27.72
C PHE A 9 3.32 -5.29 -26.59
N ASP A 10 3.65 -4.69 -25.45
CA ASP A 10 3.69 -5.46 -24.21
C ASP A 10 2.26 -5.89 -23.89
N PRO A 11 1.99 -7.19 -23.70
CA PRO A 11 0.66 -7.64 -23.33
C PRO A 11 0.29 -6.98 -22.00
N ILE A 12 -0.83 -6.26 -21.98
CA ILE A 12 -1.40 -5.73 -20.73
C ILE A 12 -1.70 -6.95 -19.86
N GLU A 13 -1.05 -7.07 -18.70
CA GLU A 13 -1.39 -8.09 -17.71
C GLU A 13 -2.89 -7.98 -17.42
N SER A 14 -3.62 -9.07 -17.66
CA SER A 14 -5.09 -9.04 -17.66
C SER A 14 -5.69 -8.84 -16.28
N VAL A 15 -4.92 -9.11 -15.22
CA VAL A 15 -5.25 -8.81 -13.81
C VAL A 15 -3.95 -8.56 -13.06
N VAL A 16 -3.73 -7.33 -12.58
CA VAL A 16 -2.61 -7.00 -11.67
C VAL A 16 -3.00 -7.43 -10.26
N GLN A 17 -2.23 -8.32 -9.63
CA GLN A 17 -2.40 -8.66 -8.22
C GLN A 17 -1.47 -7.80 -7.37
N LEU A 18 -2.01 -7.18 -6.30
CA LEU A 18 -1.23 -6.29 -5.44
C LEU A 18 -0.01 -6.99 -4.84
N ARG A 19 -0.13 -8.29 -4.54
CA ARG A 19 0.95 -9.12 -3.97
C ARG A 19 2.13 -9.31 -4.92
N ASP A 20 1.92 -9.26 -6.24
CA ASP A 20 3.00 -9.40 -7.22
C ASP A 20 4.04 -8.28 -7.10
N ALA A 21 3.66 -7.11 -6.56
CA ALA A 21 4.56 -6.01 -6.28
C ALA A 21 5.57 -6.28 -5.16
N GLY A 22 5.44 -7.41 -4.43
CA GLY A 22 6.42 -7.89 -3.47
C GLY A 22 7.61 -8.62 -4.11
N GLU A 23 7.47 -9.15 -5.33
CA GLU A 23 8.58 -9.76 -6.06
C GLU A 23 9.26 -8.74 -6.97
N LEU A 24 10.58 -8.54 -6.81
CA LEU A 24 11.31 -7.45 -7.47
C LEU A 24 11.14 -7.42 -9.00
N ASP A 25 11.19 -8.58 -9.66
CA ASP A 25 11.05 -8.66 -11.11
C ASP A 25 9.63 -8.33 -11.59
N ALA A 26 8.60 -8.73 -10.85
CA ALA A 26 7.22 -8.39 -11.14
C ALA A 26 6.94 -6.92 -10.81
N ALA A 27 7.40 -6.44 -9.65
CA ALA A 27 7.35 -5.04 -9.25
C ALA A 27 7.99 -4.12 -10.30
N ARG A 28 9.16 -4.51 -10.85
CA ARG A 28 9.79 -3.79 -11.95
C ARG A 28 8.88 -3.70 -13.18
N ARG A 29 8.31 -4.82 -13.64
CA ARG A 29 7.39 -4.82 -14.79
C ARG A 29 6.18 -3.93 -14.55
N LEU A 30 5.62 -3.96 -13.34
CA LEU A 30 4.49 -3.10 -12.96
C LEU A 30 4.87 -1.62 -13.02
N VAL A 31 6.06 -1.23 -12.54
CA VAL A 31 6.54 0.16 -12.61
C VAL A 31 6.80 0.59 -14.06
N GLU A 32 7.47 -0.26 -14.84
CA GLU A 32 7.87 0.01 -16.22
C GLU A 32 6.67 0.17 -17.17
N THR A 33 5.62 -0.62 -16.97
CA THR A 33 4.42 -0.62 -17.82
C THR A 33 3.34 0.37 -17.36
N TYR A 34 3.51 1.02 -16.21
CA TYR A 34 2.51 1.96 -15.71
C TYR A 34 2.50 3.26 -16.50
N VAL A 35 1.32 3.61 -17.03
CA VAL A 35 1.09 4.86 -17.76
C VAL A 35 0.36 5.86 -16.87
N VAL A 36 1.01 6.98 -16.60
CA VAL A 36 0.48 8.05 -15.76
C VAL A 36 -0.18 9.11 -16.66
N SER A 37 -1.47 9.39 -16.42
CA SER A 37 -2.11 10.54 -17.07
C SER A 37 -1.62 11.84 -16.44
N GLU A 38 -1.66 12.95 -17.18
CA GLU A 38 -1.22 14.27 -16.68
C GLU A 38 -1.92 14.64 -15.36
N GLN A 39 -3.24 14.43 -15.27
CA GLN A 39 -4.01 14.67 -14.05
C GLN A 39 -3.56 13.77 -12.88
N MET A 40 -3.21 12.51 -13.14
CA MET A 40 -2.73 11.61 -12.10
C MET A 40 -1.31 12.00 -11.66
N SER A 41 -0.46 12.40 -12.60
CA SER A 41 0.88 12.91 -12.34
C SER A 41 0.83 14.07 -11.35
N GLU A 42 -0.04 15.05 -11.60
CA GLU A 42 -0.25 16.18 -10.70
C GLU A 42 -0.71 15.73 -9.30
N ARG A 43 -1.70 14.83 -9.21
CA ARG A 43 -2.18 14.30 -7.91
C ARG A 43 -1.11 13.54 -7.15
N LEU A 44 -0.29 12.75 -7.84
CA LEU A 44 0.80 12.00 -7.20
C LEU A 44 1.84 12.95 -6.61
N VAL A 45 2.24 13.95 -7.39
CA VAL A 45 3.26 14.93 -6.99
C VAL A 45 2.79 15.84 -5.86
N THR A 46 1.54 16.31 -5.92
CA THR A 46 1.04 17.36 -5.02
C THR A 46 0.31 16.85 -3.78
N LEU A 47 -0.21 15.61 -3.81
CA LEU A 47 -1.03 15.06 -2.73
C LEU A 47 -0.46 13.74 -2.19
N VAL A 48 -0.30 12.72 -3.03
CA VAL A 48 0.07 11.37 -2.56
C VAL A 48 1.46 11.35 -1.95
N ILE A 49 2.48 11.78 -2.69
CA ILE A 49 3.88 11.71 -2.24
C ILE A 49 4.12 12.61 -1.01
N PRO A 50 3.60 13.85 -0.93
CA PRO A 50 3.71 14.67 0.27
C PRO A 50 3.08 14.07 1.53
N HIS A 51 2.01 13.27 1.40
CA HIS A 51 1.38 12.57 2.53
C HIS A 51 2.04 11.24 2.90
N LEU A 52 2.88 10.69 2.03
CA LEU A 52 3.63 9.46 2.30
C LEU A 52 5.05 9.70 2.79
N GLN A 53 5.68 10.84 2.51
CA GLN A 53 7.07 11.08 2.88
C GLN A 53 7.31 11.15 4.41
N LEU A 54 8.55 10.85 4.84
CA LEU A 54 8.95 10.78 6.26
C LEU A 54 9.84 11.95 6.73
N ASP A 55 10.32 12.81 5.83
CA ASP A 55 11.29 13.88 6.14
C ASP A 55 10.70 15.07 6.90
N GLN A 56 9.45 15.41 6.58
CA GLN A 56 8.77 16.55 7.17
C GLN A 56 7.66 16.04 8.08
N PRO A 57 7.63 16.49 9.35
CA PRO A 57 6.50 16.24 10.23
C PRO A 57 5.23 16.78 9.58
N ALA A 58 4.34 15.88 9.23
CA ALA A 58 3.02 16.18 8.72
C ALA A 58 2.01 15.31 9.45
N ASP A 59 0.76 15.77 9.46
CA ASP A 59 -0.38 14.94 9.86
C ASP A 59 -0.61 13.94 8.72
N ASN A 60 0.24 12.90 8.64
CA ASN A 60 0.21 11.88 7.60
C ASN A 60 -1.13 11.16 7.68
N ARG A 61 -1.86 11.15 6.56
CA ARG A 61 -3.22 10.62 6.50
C ARG A 61 -3.24 9.32 5.73
N GLY A 62 -4.16 8.44 6.09
CA GLY A 62 -4.54 7.34 5.20
C GLY A 62 -5.02 7.88 3.85
N LEU A 63 -4.53 7.27 2.77
CA LEU A 63 -4.93 7.61 1.40
C LEU A 63 -5.91 6.55 0.89
N LEU A 64 -7.12 6.97 0.57
CA LEU A 64 -8.14 6.10 0.00
C LEU A 64 -8.20 6.29 -1.53
N VAL A 65 -7.83 5.25 -2.27
CA VAL A 65 -7.91 5.24 -3.75
C VAL A 65 -9.26 4.72 -4.19
N VAL A 66 -10.08 5.60 -4.80
CA VAL A 66 -11.43 5.26 -5.27
C VAL A 66 -11.51 5.39 -6.80
N GLY A 67 -12.13 4.40 -7.42
CA GLY A 67 -12.34 4.35 -8.87
C GLY A 67 -13.07 3.08 -9.29
N ASN A 68 -13.57 3.07 -10.51
CA ASN A 68 -14.33 1.93 -11.04
C ASN A 68 -13.43 0.70 -11.25
N TYR A 69 -14.04 -0.47 -11.50
CA TYR A 69 -13.30 -1.66 -11.88
C TYR A 69 -12.50 -1.43 -13.17
N GLY A 70 -11.29 -1.99 -13.26
CA GLY A 70 -10.44 -1.87 -14.45
C GLY A 70 -9.78 -0.50 -14.68
N THR A 71 -9.88 0.46 -13.75
CA THR A 71 -9.26 1.79 -13.91
C THR A 71 -7.80 1.85 -13.42
N GLY A 72 -7.14 0.71 -13.23
CA GLY A 72 -5.73 0.65 -12.81
C GLY A 72 -5.45 1.03 -11.34
N LYS A 73 -6.43 0.89 -10.43
CA LYS A 73 -6.24 1.21 -8.98
C LYS A 73 -5.18 0.33 -8.33
N SER A 74 -5.33 -0.99 -8.47
CA SER A 74 -4.39 -1.96 -7.91
C SER A 74 -3.00 -1.82 -8.56
N HIS A 75 -2.94 -1.48 -9.85
CA HIS A 75 -1.69 -1.14 -10.53
C HIS A 75 -1.04 0.13 -9.94
N LEU A 76 -1.80 1.20 -9.71
CA LEU A 76 -1.30 2.41 -9.03
C LEU A 76 -0.76 2.10 -7.63
N MET A 77 -1.53 1.37 -6.81
CA MET A 77 -1.11 0.98 -5.46
C MET A 77 0.16 0.11 -5.50
N SER A 78 0.23 -0.82 -6.45
CA SER A 78 1.40 -1.66 -6.70
C SER A 78 2.63 -0.83 -7.02
N VAL A 79 2.53 0.12 -7.96
CA VAL A 79 3.64 1.00 -8.37
C VAL A 79 4.14 1.85 -7.22
N ILE A 80 3.23 2.50 -6.47
CA ILE A 80 3.61 3.33 -5.32
C ILE A 80 4.32 2.47 -4.26
N SER A 81 3.73 1.32 -3.93
CA SER A 81 4.27 0.43 -2.90
C SER A 81 5.62 -0.17 -3.29
N ALA A 82 5.78 -0.57 -4.57
CA ALA A 82 7.03 -1.09 -5.11
C ALA A 82 8.16 -0.05 -5.04
N ILE A 83 7.90 1.19 -5.43
CA ILE A 83 8.88 2.28 -5.35
C ILE A 83 9.21 2.60 -3.90
N ALA A 84 8.20 2.66 -3.03
CA ALA A 84 8.39 2.92 -1.60
C ALA A 84 9.29 1.88 -0.92
N GLU A 85 9.25 0.63 -1.40
CA GLU A 85 10.07 -0.47 -0.90
C GLU A 85 11.45 -0.57 -1.56
N ASN A 86 11.56 -0.31 -2.87
CA ASN A 86 12.76 -0.55 -3.66
C ASN A 86 13.15 0.71 -4.45
N ALA A 87 14.20 1.41 -3.99
CA ALA A 87 14.61 2.68 -4.56
C ALA A 87 15.08 2.58 -6.02
N GLU A 88 15.68 1.45 -6.39
CA GLU A 88 16.16 1.16 -7.74
C GLU A 88 15.03 1.09 -8.77
N LEU A 89 13.79 0.85 -8.35
CA LEU A 89 12.66 0.78 -9.27
C LEU A 89 12.27 2.15 -9.83
N LEU A 90 12.69 3.23 -9.15
CA LEU A 90 12.39 4.59 -9.57
C LEU A 90 12.87 4.90 -11.00
N GLN A 91 13.95 4.26 -11.45
CA GLN A 91 14.52 4.48 -12.79
C GLN A 91 13.61 3.98 -13.92
N TYR A 92 12.68 3.08 -13.63
CA TYR A 92 11.75 2.51 -14.62
C TYR A 92 10.45 3.30 -14.72
N LEU A 93 10.24 4.31 -13.88
CA LEU A 93 9.02 5.12 -13.93
C LEU A 93 9.07 6.10 -15.11
N ASN A 94 8.10 5.99 -16.03
CA ASN A 94 8.09 6.77 -17.26
C ASN A 94 7.86 8.28 -17.04
N ASP A 95 7.07 8.64 -16.04
CA ASP A 95 6.75 10.04 -15.74
C ASP A 95 7.86 10.69 -14.90
N GLN A 96 8.62 11.61 -15.52
CA GLN A 96 9.76 12.28 -14.91
C GLN A 96 9.38 13.19 -13.72
N ALA A 97 8.18 13.78 -13.75
CA ALA A 97 7.72 14.65 -12.66
C ALA A 97 7.40 13.80 -11.42
N VAL A 98 6.69 12.68 -11.62
CA VAL A 98 6.42 11.72 -10.55
C VAL A 98 7.71 11.09 -10.06
N ALA A 99 8.63 10.68 -10.95
CA ALA A 99 9.89 10.06 -10.56
C ALA A 99 10.73 11.01 -9.69
N LYS A 100 10.81 12.28 -10.07
CA LYS A 100 11.50 13.30 -9.25
C LYS A 100 10.86 13.46 -7.88
N ALA A 101 9.53 13.51 -7.79
CA ALA A 101 8.84 13.64 -6.52
C ALA A 101 9.02 12.38 -5.64
N ALA A 102 8.93 11.19 -6.25
CA ALA A 102 8.94 9.90 -5.55
C ALA A 102 10.31 9.55 -4.95
N GLN A 103 11.39 10.27 -5.30
CA GLN A 103 12.67 10.21 -4.58
C GLN A 103 12.52 10.35 -3.06
N ARG A 104 11.49 11.08 -2.60
CA ARG A 104 11.21 11.29 -1.17
C ARG A 104 10.72 10.05 -0.43
N ILE A 105 10.17 9.07 -1.15
CA ILE A 105 9.61 7.83 -0.58
C ILE A 105 10.37 6.58 -1.03
N ALA A 106 11.18 6.69 -2.09
CA ALA A 106 11.82 5.56 -2.76
C ALA A 106 12.74 4.77 -1.81
N GLY A 107 12.45 3.49 -1.60
CA GLY A 107 13.21 2.59 -0.73
C GLY A 107 13.21 2.97 0.76
N ARG A 108 12.19 3.71 1.23
CA ARG A 108 12.10 4.19 2.62
C ARG A 108 11.11 3.41 3.47
N PHE A 109 10.47 2.40 2.90
CA PHE A 109 9.41 1.67 3.57
C PHE A 109 9.67 0.17 3.57
N LYS A 110 9.24 -0.48 4.65
CA LYS A 110 8.81 -1.87 4.60
C LYS A 110 7.33 -1.91 4.30
N VAL A 111 6.93 -2.79 3.39
CA VAL A 111 5.57 -2.74 2.84
C VAL A 111 4.83 -4.02 3.18
N VAL A 112 3.63 -3.87 3.73
CA VAL A 112 2.67 -4.95 3.93
C VAL A 112 1.56 -4.79 2.89
N ARG A 113 1.39 -5.82 2.05
CA ARG A 113 0.41 -5.82 0.95
C ARG A 113 -0.64 -6.89 1.22
N THR A 114 -1.89 -6.47 1.37
CA THR A 114 -3.00 -7.38 1.68
C THR A 114 -4.22 -7.08 0.83
N GLU A 115 -5.05 -8.10 0.62
CA GLU A 115 -6.29 -8.05 -0.14
C GLU A 115 -7.40 -8.66 0.71
N ILE A 116 -8.47 -7.90 0.93
CA ILE A 116 -9.58 -8.38 1.75
C ILE A 116 -10.55 -9.18 0.88
N GLY A 117 -10.51 -10.50 1.02
CA GLY A 117 -11.46 -11.41 0.38
C GLY A 117 -12.82 -11.49 1.10
N ALA A 118 -13.66 -12.44 0.67
CA ALA A 118 -14.93 -12.73 1.32
C ALA A 118 -14.70 -13.31 2.73
N THR A 119 -15.07 -12.56 3.77
CA THR A 119 -14.84 -12.96 5.17
C THR A 119 -15.91 -12.42 6.11
N THR A 120 -16.06 -13.09 7.26
CA THR A 120 -16.90 -12.63 8.38
C THR A 120 -16.11 -11.93 9.47
N MET A 121 -14.77 -11.95 9.41
CA MET A 121 -13.88 -11.33 10.38
C MET A 121 -14.09 -9.82 10.46
N SER A 122 -13.76 -9.24 11.62
CA SER A 122 -13.72 -7.78 11.78
C SER A 122 -12.53 -7.19 11.02
N LEU A 123 -12.62 -5.92 10.63
CA LEU A 123 -11.52 -5.25 9.94
C LEU A 123 -10.26 -5.25 10.80
N ARG A 124 -10.44 -5.04 12.11
CA ARG A 124 -9.35 -5.12 13.08
C ARG A 124 -8.62 -6.44 12.98
N ASP A 125 -9.34 -7.55 13.10
CA ASP A 125 -8.71 -8.87 13.18
C ASP A 125 -8.01 -9.24 11.86
N ILE A 126 -8.55 -8.81 10.72
CA ILE A 126 -7.89 -8.95 9.41
C ILE A 126 -6.58 -8.17 9.40
N ILE A 127 -6.63 -6.88 9.72
CA ILE A 127 -5.45 -6.00 9.62
C ILE A 127 -4.37 -6.39 10.62
N VAL A 128 -4.71 -6.64 11.89
CA VAL A 128 -3.68 -7.01 12.88
C VAL A 128 -3.11 -8.39 12.60
N GLY A 129 -3.90 -9.35 12.11
CA GLY A 129 -3.39 -10.67 11.75
C GLY A 129 -2.38 -10.60 10.60
N GLU A 130 -2.70 -9.84 9.54
CA GLU A 130 -1.78 -9.63 8.41
C GLU A 130 -0.51 -8.88 8.85
N LEU A 131 -0.63 -7.92 9.77
CA LEU A 131 0.53 -7.24 10.34
C LEU A 131 1.40 -8.19 11.19
N GLU A 132 0.82 -9.02 12.06
CA GLU A 132 1.58 -9.99 12.86
C GLU A 132 2.36 -10.96 11.97
N GLU A 133 1.70 -11.53 10.96
CA GLU A 133 2.32 -12.47 10.01
C GLU A 133 3.49 -11.82 9.27
N GLN A 134 3.26 -10.64 8.68
CA GLN A 134 4.25 -9.97 7.84
C GLN A 134 5.39 -9.37 8.68
N LEU A 135 5.11 -8.84 9.88
CA LEU A 135 6.16 -8.41 10.80
C LEU A 135 7.04 -9.59 11.22
N GLN A 136 6.45 -10.75 11.48
CA GLN A 136 7.20 -11.95 11.84
C GLN A 136 8.11 -12.42 10.70
N GLU A 137 7.67 -12.34 9.44
CA GLU A 137 8.52 -12.59 8.25
C GLU A 137 9.68 -11.59 8.14
N MET A 138 9.45 -10.33 8.55
CA MET A 138 10.48 -9.30 8.65
C MET A 138 11.38 -9.44 9.89
N GLY A 139 11.18 -10.45 10.73
CA GLY A 139 11.96 -10.66 11.96
C GLY A 139 11.52 -9.78 13.14
N VAL A 140 10.40 -9.08 13.03
CA VAL A 140 9.80 -8.27 14.10
C VAL A 140 8.73 -9.09 14.80
N SER A 141 9.00 -9.51 16.04
CA SER A 141 8.01 -10.24 16.84
C SER A 141 7.16 -9.27 17.67
N TYR A 142 5.86 -9.24 17.38
CA TYR A 142 4.83 -8.54 18.15
C TYR A 142 3.52 -9.31 18.02
N SER A 143 2.72 -9.34 19.08
CA SER A 143 1.35 -9.88 19.00
C SER A 143 0.36 -8.92 19.62
N PHE A 144 -0.72 -8.65 18.88
CA PHE A 144 -1.81 -7.81 19.31
C PHE A 144 -2.68 -8.56 20.32
N PRO A 145 -3.01 -7.94 21.46
CA PRO A 145 -3.95 -8.54 22.41
C PRO A 145 -5.35 -8.67 21.79
N PRO A 146 -6.18 -9.61 22.27
CA PRO A 146 -7.57 -9.72 21.86
C PRO A 146 -8.36 -8.41 22.04
N MET A 147 -9.35 -8.17 21.16
CA MET A 147 -10.13 -6.93 21.14
C MET A 147 -10.85 -6.65 22.48
N ASP A 148 -11.28 -7.69 23.17
CA ASP A 148 -11.96 -7.61 24.47
C ASP A 148 -11.02 -7.35 25.66
N GLN A 149 -9.71 -7.32 25.42
CA GLN A 149 -8.68 -7.08 26.43
C GLN A 149 -8.05 -5.69 26.34
N VAL A 150 -8.44 -4.88 25.35
CA VAL A 150 -7.92 -3.51 25.18
C VAL A 150 -9.03 -2.48 25.05
N PRO A 151 -8.84 -1.28 25.63
CA PRO A 151 -9.81 -0.20 25.50
C PRO A 151 -9.80 0.46 24.12
N ASN A 152 -8.68 0.37 23.38
CA ASN A 152 -8.47 0.84 22.00
C ASN A 152 -7.17 0.26 21.45
N ASN A 153 -6.92 0.44 20.14
CA ASN A 153 -5.76 -0.14 19.44
C ASN A 153 -4.54 0.78 19.37
N LYS A 154 -4.67 2.07 19.71
CA LYS A 154 -3.60 3.07 19.53
C LYS A 154 -2.31 2.65 20.23
N ARG A 155 -2.43 2.28 21.51
CA ARG A 155 -1.27 1.84 22.29
C ARG A 155 -0.63 0.58 21.72
N CYS A 156 -1.43 -0.34 21.18
CA CYS A 156 -0.92 -1.55 20.54
C CYS A 156 -0.12 -1.20 19.28
N PHE A 157 -0.62 -0.30 18.44
CA PHE A 157 0.14 0.18 17.27
C PHE A 157 1.42 0.93 17.65
N GLU A 158 1.40 1.75 18.71
CA GLU A 158 2.60 2.43 19.21
C GLU A 158 3.66 1.41 19.70
N GLU A 159 3.26 0.40 20.45
CA GLU A 159 4.14 -0.67 20.93
C GLU A 159 4.68 -1.51 19.76
N MET A 160 3.82 -1.88 18.80
CA MET A 160 4.19 -2.57 17.57
C MET A 160 5.22 -1.76 16.76
N MET A 161 4.98 -0.47 16.53
CA MET A 161 5.93 0.40 15.83
C MET A 161 7.24 0.55 16.61
N GLY A 162 7.19 0.53 17.94
CA GLY A 162 8.39 0.50 18.77
C GLY A 162 9.23 -0.78 18.58
N HIS A 163 8.60 -1.93 18.34
CA HIS A 163 9.30 -3.17 17.98
C HIS A 163 9.85 -3.09 16.55
N PHE A 164 9.03 -2.65 15.59
CA PHE A 164 9.44 -2.48 14.21
C PHE A 164 10.66 -1.55 14.06
N HIS A 165 10.65 -0.41 14.73
CA HIS A 165 11.72 0.59 14.61
C HIS A 165 13.04 0.15 15.26
N ARG A 166 13.04 -0.85 16.15
CA ARG A 166 14.29 -1.45 16.66
C ARG A 166 15.03 -2.23 15.57
N GLU A 167 14.28 -2.93 14.71
CA GLU A 167 14.85 -3.69 13.59
C GLU A 167 15.06 -2.81 12.35
N TYR A 168 14.18 -1.84 12.12
CA TYR A 168 14.21 -0.95 10.96
C TYR A 168 14.18 0.55 11.34
N PRO A 169 15.28 1.09 11.89
CA PRO A 169 15.32 2.45 12.42
C PRO A 169 15.14 3.53 11.34
N ASP A 170 15.56 3.28 10.11
CA ASP A 170 15.52 4.27 9.03
C ASP A 170 14.33 4.10 8.07
N HIS A 171 13.39 3.21 8.39
CA HIS A 171 12.24 2.91 7.52
C HIS A 171 10.91 3.23 8.18
N GLY A 172 9.94 3.61 7.35
CA GLY A 172 8.52 3.57 7.70
C GLY A 172 7.90 2.20 7.43
N LEU A 173 6.73 1.96 7.98
CA LEU A 173 5.88 0.81 7.62
C LEU A 173 4.72 1.33 6.76
N LEU A 174 4.54 0.76 5.57
CA LEU A 174 3.45 1.10 4.65
C LEU A 174 2.51 -0.10 4.52
N LEU A 175 1.28 0.06 4.98
CA LEU A 175 0.21 -0.92 4.81
C LEU A 175 -0.64 -0.56 3.59
N VAL A 176 -0.74 -1.48 2.64
CA VAL A 176 -1.54 -1.34 1.42
C VAL A 176 -2.63 -2.40 1.41
N VAL A 177 -3.88 -1.96 1.39
CA VAL A 177 -5.07 -2.82 1.51
C VAL A 177 -5.91 -2.68 0.26
N ASP A 178 -6.02 -3.74 -0.53
CA ASP A 178 -6.98 -3.81 -1.64
C ASP A 178 -8.35 -4.31 -1.16
N GLU A 179 -9.40 -3.98 -1.92
CA GLU A 179 -10.80 -4.39 -1.67
C GLU A 179 -11.42 -3.91 -0.34
N LEU A 180 -10.81 -2.92 0.33
CA LEU A 180 -11.32 -2.34 1.59
C LEU A 180 -12.76 -1.81 1.45
N LEU A 181 -13.07 -1.11 0.37
CA LEU A 181 -14.41 -0.54 0.18
C LEU A 181 -15.47 -1.61 -0.08
N ASP A 182 -15.12 -2.68 -0.79
CA ASP A 182 -16.05 -3.77 -1.05
C ASP A 182 -16.27 -4.61 0.23
N TYR A 183 -15.22 -4.80 1.05
CA TYR A 183 -15.38 -5.30 2.41
C TYR A 183 -16.32 -4.42 3.24
N LEU A 184 -16.09 -3.11 3.33
CA LEU A 184 -16.91 -2.21 4.16
C LEU A 184 -18.38 -2.19 3.70
N ARG A 185 -18.63 -2.27 2.39
CA ARG A 185 -20.00 -2.36 1.84
C ARG A 185 -20.74 -3.63 2.23
N SER A 186 -20.01 -4.72 2.51
CA SER A 186 -20.62 -5.98 2.96
C SER A 186 -21.07 -5.94 4.42
N ARG A 187 -20.60 -4.96 5.20
CA ARG A 187 -20.90 -4.80 6.63
C ARG A 187 -22.16 -3.97 6.83
N THR A 188 -23.04 -4.41 7.72
CA THR A 188 -24.28 -3.71 8.06
C THR A 188 -24.33 -3.35 9.54
N ASP A 189 -24.94 -2.21 9.88
CA ASP A 189 -25.21 -1.76 11.24
C ASP A 189 -23.97 -1.61 12.13
N GLN A 190 -23.99 -2.23 13.32
CA GLN A 190 -22.99 -2.09 14.37
C GLN A 190 -21.58 -2.54 13.93
N PRO A 191 -21.39 -3.68 13.23
CA PRO A 191 -20.10 -4.07 12.66
C PRO A 191 -19.43 -2.98 11.80
N LEU A 192 -20.17 -2.33 10.90
CA LEU A 192 -19.62 -1.26 10.06
C LEU A 192 -19.13 -0.08 10.90
N ILE A 193 -19.88 0.31 11.92
CA ILE A 193 -19.49 1.40 12.83
C ILE A 193 -18.20 1.04 13.59
N GLN A 194 -18.06 -0.22 14.02
CA GLN A 194 -16.86 -0.70 14.69
C GLN A 194 -15.64 -0.67 13.75
N ASP A 195 -15.80 -1.15 12.52
CA ASP A 195 -14.73 -1.16 11.51
C ASP A 195 -14.29 0.28 11.12
N LEU A 196 -15.25 1.21 10.99
CA LEU A 196 -14.96 2.62 10.73
C LEU A 196 -14.28 3.32 11.92
N ASN A 197 -14.63 2.96 13.16
CA ASN A 197 -13.96 3.48 14.34
C ASN A 197 -12.52 2.97 14.42
N PHE A 198 -12.30 1.69 14.11
CA PHE A 198 -10.96 1.10 14.04
C PHE A 198 -10.06 1.83 13.02
N LEU A 199 -10.58 2.20 11.84
CA LEU A 199 -9.82 2.99 10.85
C LEU A 199 -9.33 4.36 11.37
N ARG A 200 -9.94 4.90 12.43
CA ARG A 200 -9.52 6.17 13.05
C ARG A 200 -8.46 5.98 14.14
N GLU A 201 -8.17 4.73 14.50
CA GLU A 201 -7.19 4.35 15.51
C GLU A 201 -5.83 3.94 14.92
N ILE A 202 -5.80 3.68 13.60
CA ILE A 202 -4.59 3.51 12.78
C ILE A 202 -4.05 4.90 12.42
#